data_AF-T1EU97-F1
#
_entry.id   AF-T1EU97-F1
#
_cell.length_a   1.000
_cell.length_b   1.000
_cell.length_c   1.000
_cell.angle_alpha   90.00
_cell.angle_beta   90.00
_cell.angle_gamma   90.00
#
_symmetry.space_group_name_H-M   'P 1'
#
loop_
_entity.id
_entity.type
_entity.pdbx_description
1 polymer ?
#
loop_
_entity_poly.entity_id
_entity_poly.type
_entity_poly.pdbx_seq_one_letter_code
_entity_poly.pdbx_strand_id
1 'polypeptide(L)'
;MAKPIVAPPMSTVIDSSGASKDYSPSQLALKLHTLPHLDLTFQRVNSSFNPDLYRYREAILFWSIVPLVWMFLTMLVVVMYFCYHCCQSDVQKAGVCLKWSIAVLALLSCGAVGAGFYGNEETHKGLQHFIDAAKGIQFTTSQTRAQIKWMEVNLNHSVISLANDLRSNIPRSHSLRTEINQHLDRSVRHVTSIISSVLDIGFKVKRIDSTIELVHYAGRYGFYRWLAMVLLFSWMMVLFVILLFAVGKGSKYLMLAFGILSIVSLILCWLAAGLHLGVIIGTADFCIAPLAYLEQMTEEKSDREIIKYYMKCDHQFVDNPFKNVGYETFPRFAYILSKIFIYTFIRHLLASQTIPSTYDNAREANISLAKVHMSLLKILPNSKEKEVVRDKMKKIFKGMDSTFQLLMHINALVECTNLHKDYLDGVSGICFNGLQFDNKINNRLNVNYGIFRDGMVFLLVSIGLTGIFFTGVVLLTSGSWRSFTSGFGEKFKKSFNDQK
;
A
#
# COMPACT_ATOMS: atom_id res chain seq x y z
N MET A 1 7.72 30.19 23.65
CA MET A 1 6.92 30.52 22.45
C MET A 1 7.06 29.35 21.48
N ALA A 2 6.05 28.48 21.41
CA ALA A 2 6.04 27.36 20.47
C ALA A 2 5.44 27.85 19.14
N LYS A 3 6.15 27.63 18.03
CA LYS A 3 5.67 27.96 16.68
C LYS A 3 4.41 27.14 16.36
N PRO A 4 3.41 27.71 15.66
CA PRO A 4 2.31 26.93 15.11
C PRO A 4 2.86 25.99 14.03
N ILE A 5 2.61 24.69 14.20
CA ILE A 5 2.89 23.68 13.18
C ILE A 5 1.81 23.85 12.11
N VAL A 6 2.21 24.41 10.97
CA VAL A 6 1.36 24.56 9.79
C VAL A 6 1.06 23.16 9.25
N ALA A 7 -0.22 22.77 9.27
CA ALA A 7 -0.69 21.56 8.61
C ALA A 7 -0.49 21.67 7.09
N PRO A 8 -0.07 20.60 6.39
CA PRO A 8 -0.08 20.60 4.94
C PRO A 8 -1.52 20.73 4.41
N PRO A 9 -1.72 21.32 3.22
CA PRO A 9 -3.05 21.61 2.71
C PRO A 9 -3.82 20.31 2.47
N MET A 10 -4.96 20.20 3.15
CA MET A 10 -5.96 19.13 3.01
C MET A 10 -6.55 19.23 1.60
N SER A 11 -6.06 18.41 0.67
CA SER A 11 -6.65 18.28 -0.67
C SER A 11 -7.93 17.43 -0.56
N THR A 12 -9.02 18.12 -0.24
CA THR A 12 -10.39 17.60 -0.30
C THR A 12 -10.75 17.33 -1.76
N VAL A 13 -10.71 16.07 -2.19
CA VAL A 13 -11.41 15.62 -3.39
C VAL A 13 -12.77 15.09 -2.93
N ILE A 14 -13.68 16.03 -2.69
CA ILE A 14 -15.09 15.75 -2.43
C ILE A 14 -15.78 15.77 -3.81
N ASP A 15 -16.40 14.65 -4.20
CA ASP A 15 -17.40 14.69 -5.27
C ASP A 15 -18.66 15.39 -4.73
N SER A 16 -19.31 16.14 -5.60
CA SER A 16 -20.49 16.99 -5.36
C SER A 16 -21.72 16.29 -4.76
N SER A 17 -21.65 14.98 -4.48
CA SER A 17 -22.71 14.15 -3.92
C SER A 17 -22.44 13.61 -2.51
N GLY A 18 -21.26 13.84 -1.91
CA GLY A 18 -20.96 13.38 -0.55
C GLY A 18 -20.86 11.86 -0.37
N ALA A 19 -20.77 11.09 -1.46
CA ALA A 19 -20.56 9.64 -1.41
C ALA A 19 -19.06 9.31 -1.46
N SER A 20 -18.60 8.44 -0.53
CA SER A 20 -17.27 7.86 -0.57
C SER A 20 -17.10 7.03 -1.84
N LYS A 21 -15.97 7.19 -2.55
CA LYS A 21 -15.71 6.42 -3.78
C LYS A 21 -15.24 5.03 -3.40
N ASP A 22 -16.10 4.03 -3.55
CA ASP A 22 -15.69 2.63 -3.39
C ASP A 22 -14.65 2.23 -4.44
N TYR A 23 -13.66 1.44 -3.99
CA TYR A 23 -12.71 0.80 -4.89
C TYR A 23 -13.43 -0.17 -5.84
N SER A 24 -13.13 -0.09 -7.13
CA SER A 24 -13.64 -1.00 -8.16
C SER A 24 -12.46 -1.60 -8.93
N PRO A 25 -12.40 -2.92 -9.17
CA PRO A 25 -11.28 -3.58 -9.84
C PRO A 25 -11.16 -3.21 -11.33
N SER A 26 -9.95 -3.32 -11.87
CA SER A 26 -9.68 -3.05 -13.28
C SER A 26 -10.18 -4.20 -14.15
N GLN A 27 -10.52 -3.91 -15.41
CA GLN A 27 -10.89 -4.96 -16.37
C GLN A 27 -9.75 -5.97 -16.57
N LEU A 28 -8.51 -5.53 -16.44
CA LEU A 28 -7.36 -6.41 -16.56
C LEU A 28 -7.24 -7.35 -15.36
N ALA A 29 -7.41 -6.83 -14.14
CA ALA A 29 -7.45 -7.65 -12.93
C ALA A 29 -8.58 -8.70 -13.02
N LEU A 30 -9.76 -8.31 -13.49
CA LEU A 30 -10.89 -9.22 -13.75
C LEU A 30 -10.52 -10.34 -14.73
N LYS A 31 -9.82 -10.02 -15.82
CA LYS A 31 -9.38 -11.02 -16.82
C LYS A 31 -8.27 -11.93 -16.31
N LEU A 32 -7.37 -11.43 -15.48
CA LEU A 32 -6.30 -12.24 -14.89
C LEU A 32 -6.85 -13.16 -13.80
N HIS A 33 -7.82 -12.68 -13.02
CA HIS A 33 -8.49 -13.48 -12.00
C HIS A 33 -9.31 -14.65 -12.58
N THR A 34 -9.82 -14.53 -13.81
CA THR A 34 -10.55 -15.63 -14.47
C THR A 34 -9.64 -16.74 -14.98
N LEU A 35 -8.31 -16.57 -14.92
CA LEU A 35 -7.38 -17.63 -15.28
C LEU A 35 -7.59 -18.84 -14.37
N PRO A 36 -7.52 -20.07 -14.93
CA PRO A 36 -7.71 -21.27 -14.15
C PRO A 36 -6.62 -21.37 -13.08
N HIS A 37 -7.05 -21.38 -11.82
CA HIS A 37 -6.22 -21.70 -10.67
C HIS A 37 -6.20 -23.21 -10.49
N LEU A 38 -5.10 -23.83 -10.90
CA LEU A 38 -4.89 -25.28 -10.86
C LEU A 38 -3.69 -25.59 -9.99
N ASP A 39 -3.84 -26.48 -9.02
CA ASP A 39 -2.66 -27.01 -8.31
C ASP A 39 -1.80 -27.89 -9.24
N LEU A 40 -0.63 -28.32 -8.75
CA LEU A 40 0.30 -29.15 -9.54
C LEU A 40 -0.27 -30.55 -9.86
N THR A 41 -1.39 -30.94 -9.25
CA THR A 41 -2.15 -32.15 -9.58
C THR A 41 -3.29 -31.90 -10.57
N PHE A 42 -3.34 -30.69 -11.17
CA PHE A 42 -4.37 -30.23 -12.11
C PHE A 42 -5.79 -30.17 -11.52
N GLN A 43 -5.92 -30.04 -10.20
CA GLN A 43 -7.21 -29.80 -9.55
C GLN A 43 -7.47 -28.31 -9.40
N ARG A 44 -8.75 -27.92 -9.55
CA ARG A 44 -9.17 -26.53 -9.41
C ARG A 44 -9.05 -26.07 -7.95
N VAL A 45 -8.39 -24.93 -7.76
CA VAL A 45 -8.25 -24.22 -6.49
C VAL A 45 -9.08 -22.94 -6.54
N ASN A 46 -9.51 -22.44 -5.37
CA ASN A 46 -10.19 -21.15 -5.28
C ASN A 46 -9.23 -20.01 -5.72
N SER A 47 -9.71 -19.10 -6.57
CA SER A 47 -8.98 -17.92 -7.08
C SER A 47 -8.92 -16.77 -6.06
N SER A 48 -9.54 -16.91 -4.90
CA SER A 48 -9.45 -15.90 -3.83
C SER A 48 -7.99 -15.76 -3.36
N PHE A 49 -7.50 -14.52 -3.31
CA PHE A 49 -6.13 -14.24 -2.85
C PHE A 49 -5.89 -14.75 -1.44
N ASN A 50 -5.09 -15.82 -1.33
CA ASN A 50 -4.76 -16.42 -0.04
C ASN A 50 -3.31 -16.94 -0.05
N PRO A 51 -2.33 -16.05 0.17
CA PRO A 51 -0.92 -16.41 0.10
C PRO A 51 -0.48 -17.36 1.21
N ASP A 52 -1.26 -17.63 2.25
CA ASP A 52 -0.90 -18.60 3.30
C ASP A 52 -1.31 -20.03 2.96
N LEU A 53 -2.27 -20.21 2.05
CA LEU A 53 -2.72 -21.52 1.63
C LEU A 53 -1.75 -22.16 0.62
N TYR A 54 -1.22 -23.34 0.96
CA TYR A 54 -0.25 -24.05 0.11
C TYR A 54 -0.79 -24.32 -1.30
N ARG A 55 -2.06 -24.74 -1.44
CA ARG A 55 -2.70 -25.02 -2.74
C ARG A 55 -2.79 -23.79 -3.63
N TYR A 56 -3.01 -22.62 -3.03
CA TYR A 56 -3.04 -21.36 -3.76
C TYR A 56 -1.64 -21.01 -4.28
N ARG A 57 -0.58 -21.21 -3.47
CA ARG A 57 0.82 -21.04 -3.92
C ARG A 57 1.15 -21.96 -5.09
N GLU A 58 0.70 -23.21 -5.06
CA GLU A 58 0.86 -24.16 -6.18
C GLU A 58 0.16 -23.66 -7.45
N ALA A 59 -1.02 -23.05 -7.33
CA ALA A 59 -1.73 -22.48 -8.48
C ALA A 59 -1.02 -21.27 -9.10
N ILE A 60 -0.42 -20.40 -8.29
CA ILE A 60 0.42 -19.31 -8.80
C ILE A 60 1.72 -19.84 -9.42
N LEU A 61 2.31 -20.88 -8.81
CA LEU A 61 3.51 -21.54 -9.33
C LEU A 61 3.25 -22.20 -10.69
N PHE A 62 2.08 -22.80 -10.91
CA PHE A 62 1.68 -23.36 -12.20
C PHE A 62 1.86 -22.35 -13.34
N TRP A 63 1.34 -21.14 -13.19
CA TRP A 63 1.50 -20.08 -14.19
C TRP A 63 2.92 -19.56 -14.28
N SER A 64 3.65 -19.52 -13.15
CA SER A 64 5.07 -19.13 -13.14
C SER A 64 5.95 -20.10 -13.94
N ILE A 65 5.55 -21.37 -14.05
CA ILE A 65 6.23 -22.41 -14.83
C ILE A 65 5.98 -22.27 -16.34
N VAL A 66 4.87 -21.68 -16.79
CA VAL A 66 4.52 -21.61 -18.23
C VAL A 66 5.61 -20.93 -19.08
N PRO A 67 6.14 -19.74 -18.71
CA PRO A 67 7.26 -19.14 -19.45
C PRO A 67 8.55 -19.97 -19.39
N LEU A 68 8.75 -20.78 -18.34
CA LEU A 68 9.91 -21.66 -18.20
C LEU A 68 9.83 -22.88 -19.11
N VAL A 69 8.63 -23.44 -19.29
CA VAL A 69 8.38 -24.50 -20.28
C VAL A 69 8.63 -23.97 -21.69
N TRP A 70 8.15 -22.77 -21.99
CA TRP A 70 8.45 -22.09 -23.25
C TRP A 70 9.96 -21.87 -23.45
N MET A 71 10.67 -21.43 -22.42
CA MET A 71 12.12 -21.31 -22.44
C MET A 71 12.80 -22.66 -22.71
N PHE A 72 12.37 -23.74 -22.06
CA PHE A 72 12.93 -25.07 -22.27
C PHE A 72 12.75 -25.54 -23.72
N LEU A 73 11.54 -25.37 -24.27
CA LEU A 73 11.24 -25.73 -25.66
C LEU A 73 12.09 -24.94 -26.65
N THR A 74 12.18 -23.62 -26.45
CA THR A 74 12.99 -22.75 -27.32
C THR A 74 14.49 -23.03 -27.21
N MET A 75 15.00 -23.33 -26.00
CA MET A 75 16.39 -23.78 -25.81
C MET A 75 16.67 -25.12 -26.50
N LEU A 76 15.74 -26.07 -26.45
CA LEU A 76 15.86 -27.35 -27.14
C LEU A 76 16.00 -27.13 -28.66
N VAL A 77 15.20 -26.23 -29.24
CA VAL A 77 15.32 -25.83 -30.64
C VAL A 77 16.69 -25.20 -30.95
N VAL A 78 17.18 -24.29 -30.10
CA VAL A 78 18.51 -23.67 -30.26
C VAL A 78 19.62 -24.73 -30.25
N VAL A 79 19.57 -25.69 -29.33
CA VAL A 79 20.56 -26.77 -29.24
C VAL A 79 20.48 -27.69 -30.46
N MET A 80 19.29 -28.13 -30.87
CA MET A 80 19.13 -28.96 -32.08
C MET A 80 19.65 -28.25 -33.33
N TYR A 81 19.33 -26.96 -33.49
CA TYR A 81 19.82 -26.15 -34.59
C TYR A 81 21.35 -26.03 -34.59
N PHE A 82 21.94 -25.82 -33.41
CA PHE A 82 23.39 -25.78 -33.25
C PHE A 82 24.06 -27.11 -33.59
N CYS A 83 23.52 -28.24 -33.11
CA CYS A 83 24.01 -29.58 -33.44
C CYS A 83 23.94 -29.86 -34.95
N TYR A 84 22.80 -29.55 -35.58
CA TYR A 84 22.60 -29.72 -37.01
C TYR A 84 23.62 -28.94 -37.84
N HIS A 85 23.79 -27.64 -37.56
CA HIS A 85 24.78 -26.83 -38.27
C HIS A 85 26.23 -27.15 -37.90
N CYS A 86 26.48 -27.68 -36.70
CA CYS A 86 27.81 -28.18 -36.34
C CYS A 86 28.23 -29.34 -37.26
N CYS A 87 27.28 -30.24 -37.57
CA CYS A 87 27.47 -31.42 -38.41
C CYS A 87 27.43 -31.16 -39.92
N GLN A 88 26.94 -30.00 -40.39
CA GLN A 88 27.03 -29.64 -41.81
C GLN A 88 28.45 -29.20 -42.21
N SER A 89 28.96 -29.76 -43.32
CA SER A 89 30.31 -29.50 -43.85
C SER A 89 30.40 -28.24 -44.71
N ASP A 90 29.29 -27.73 -45.26
CA ASP A 90 29.30 -26.60 -46.19
C ASP A 90 29.20 -25.24 -45.50
N VAL A 91 30.14 -24.34 -45.82
CA VAL A 91 30.17 -22.96 -45.30
C VAL A 91 29.72 -21.99 -46.39
N GLN A 92 28.45 -21.61 -46.41
CA GLN A 92 27.94 -20.55 -47.29
C GLN A 92 28.19 -19.16 -46.69
N LYS A 93 28.49 -18.15 -47.53
CA LYS A 93 28.69 -16.73 -47.13
C LYS A 93 27.36 -16.11 -46.65
N ALA A 94 27.43 -15.27 -45.61
CA ALA A 94 26.25 -14.72 -44.95
C ALA A 94 25.64 -13.68 -45.88
N GLY A 95 24.46 -13.99 -46.42
CA GLY A 95 23.74 -13.11 -47.32
C GLY A 95 23.40 -11.77 -46.67
N VAL A 96 23.22 -10.74 -47.51
CA VAL A 96 22.84 -9.39 -47.07
C VAL A 96 21.54 -9.41 -46.25
N CYS A 97 20.57 -10.22 -46.67
CA CYS A 97 19.30 -10.41 -45.97
C CYS A 97 19.48 -10.85 -44.51
N LEU A 98 20.34 -11.84 -44.24
CA LEU A 98 20.59 -12.36 -42.89
C LEU A 98 21.17 -11.31 -41.94
N LYS A 99 22.08 -10.46 -42.43
CA LYS A 99 22.65 -9.36 -41.64
C LYS A 99 21.60 -8.32 -41.27
N TRP A 100 20.73 -7.96 -42.21
CA TRP A 100 19.61 -7.06 -41.96
C TRP A 100 18.57 -7.67 -41.01
N SER A 101 18.27 -8.96 -41.12
CA SER A 101 17.38 -9.65 -40.18
C SER A 101 17.93 -9.62 -38.75
N ILE A 102 19.23 -9.88 -38.57
CA ILE A 102 19.89 -9.77 -37.25
C ILE A 102 19.80 -8.32 -36.72
N ALA A 103 20.08 -7.33 -37.57
CA ALA A 103 20.02 -5.92 -37.19
C ALA A 103 18.59 -5.49 -36.78
N VAL A 104 17.57 -5.86 -37.55
CA VAL A 104 16.16 -5.55 -37.25
C VAL A 104 15.73 -6.21 -35.94
N LEU A 105 16.04 -7.50 -35.73
CA LEU A 105 15.70 -8.18 -34.48
C LEU A 105 16.44 -7.60 -33.27
N ALA A 106 17.70 -7.21 -33.44
CA ALA A 106 18.46 -6.53 -32.38
C ALA A 106 17.83 -5.17 -32.02
N LEU A 107 17.37 -4.39 -33.02
CA LEU A 107 16.67 -3.12 -32.80
C LEU A 107 15.32 -3.32 -32.09
N LEU A 108 14.54 -4.31 -32.50
CA LEU A 108 13.27 -4.66 -31.85
C LEU A 108 13.48 -5.09 -30.40
N SER A 109 14.52 -5.90 -30.14
CA SER A 109 14.89 -6.34 -28.80
C SER A 109 15.36 -5.16 -27.93
N CYS A 110 16.14 -4.23 -28.48
CA CYS A 110 16.53 -2.99 -27.82
C CYS A 110 15.30 -2.13 -27.44
N GLY A 111 14.34 -1.98 -28.36
CA GLY A 111 13.07 -1.30 -28.09
C GLY A 111 12.26 -1.97 -26.99
N ALA A 112 12.18 -3.30 -26.98
CA ALA A 112 11.50 -4.08 -25.94
C ALA A 112 12.18 -3.92 -24.57
N VAL A 113 13.51 -3.88 -24.52
CA VAL A 113 14.25 -3.60 -23.27
C VAL A 113 14.01 -2.17 -22.78
N GLY A 114 13.96 -1.19 -23.68
CA GLY A 114 13.60 0.20 -23.35
C GLY A 114 12.20 0.31 -22.75
N ALA A 115 11.22 -0.38 -23.35
CA ALA A 115 9.88 -0.53 -22.78
C ALA A 115 9.93 -1.25 -21.41
N GLY A 116 10.79 -2.26 -21.25
CA GLY A 116 11.03 -2.94 -19.99
C GLY A 116 11.48 -2.00 -18.87
N PHE A 117 12.43 -1.09 -19.13
CA PHE A 117 12.84 -0.07 -18.16
C PHE A 117 11.68 0.82 -17.73
N TYR A 118 10.87 1.27 -18.69
CA TYR A 118 9.68 2.07 -18.40
C TYR A 118 8.67 1.32 -17.54
N GLY A 119 8.30 0.08 -17.91
CA GLY A 119 7.38 -0.74 -17.12
C GLY A 119 7.88 -1.06 -15.72
N ASN A 120 9.20 -1.27 -15.58
CA ASN A 120 9.84 -1.50 -14.28
C ASN A 120 9.71 -0.30 -13.34
N GLU A 121 9.89 0.90 -13.89
CA GLU A 121 9.78 2.16 -13.16
C GLU A 121 8.33 2.46 -12.77
N GLU A 122 7.37 2.29 -13.69
CA GLU A 122 5.95 2.48 -13.38
C GLU A 122 5.46 1.49 -12.32
N THR A 123 5.92 0.24 -12.37
CA THR A 123 5.66 -0.76 -11.30
C THR A 123 6.25 -0.30 -9.96
N HIS A 124 7.43 0.31 -9.96
CA HIS A 124 8.08 0.78 -8.74
C HIS A 124 7.31 1.96 -8.14
N LYS A 125 6.91 2.95 -8.94
CA LYS A 125 6.09 4.08 -8.50
C LYS A 125 4.78 3.61 -7.87
N GLY A 126 4.06 2.69 -8.52
CA GLY A 126 2.81 2.14 -7.96
C GLY A 126 3.01 1.50 -6.57
N LEU A 127 4.08 0.72 -6.41
CA LEU A 127 4.43 0.12 -5.13
C LEU A 127 4.87 1.15 -4.08
N GLN A 128 5.58 2.22 -4.47
CA GLN A 128 5.95 3.31 -3.56
C GLN A 128 4.72 4.09 -3.08
N HIS A 129 3.76 4.36 -3.97
CA HIS A 129 2.50 4.99 -3.58
C HIS A 129 1.77 4.18 -2.50
N PHE A 130 1.74 2.84 -2.63
CA PHE A 130 1.22 1.97 -1.59
C PHE A 130 1.99 2.05 -0.27
N ILE A 131 3.32 2.00 -0.34
CA ILE A 131 4.19 2.09 0.84
C ILE A 131 3.98 3.42 1.58
N ASP A 132 3.90 4.53 0.85
CA ASP A 132 3.75 5.87 1.43
C ASP A 132 2.35 6.07 2.01
N ALA A 133 1.32 5.56 1.35
CA ALA A 133 -0.04 5.57 1.88
C ALA A 133 -0.16 4.74 3.18
N ALA A 134 0.43 3.54 3.20
CA ALA A 134 0.46 2.70 4.40
C ALA A 134 1.26 3.33 5.56
N LYS A 135 2.37 4.03 5.26
CA LYS A 135 3.08 4.87 6.24
C LYS A 135 2.23 6.05 6.71
N GLY A 136 1.39 6.64 5.85
CA GLY A 136 0.43 7.68 6.19
C GLY A 136 -0.57 7.22 7.25
N ILE A 137 -1.12 6.01 7.07
CA ILE A 137 -1.98 5.34 8.07
C ILE A 137 -1.22 5.15 9.39
N GLN A 138 0.02 4.64 9.33
CA GLN A 138 0.87 4.45 10.50
C GLN A 138 1.16 5.77 11.24
N PHE A 139 1.47 6.83 10.49
CA PHE A 139 1.74 8.15 11.06
C PHE A 139 0.50 8.69 11.76
N THR A 140 -0.66 8.60 11.13
CA THR A 140 -1.95 9.07 11.67
C THR A 140 -2.33 8.31 12.94
N THR A 141 -2.21 6.98 12.96
CA THR A 141 -2.52 6.16 14.14
C THR A 141 -1.53 6.43 15.29
N SER A 142 -0.23 6.55 15.00
CA SER A 142 0.81 6.89 15.98
C SER A 142 0.60 8.28 16.59
N GLN A 143 0.29 9.27 15.75
CA GLN A 143 -0.02 10.64 16.19
C GLN A 143 -1.26 10.66 17.09
N THR A 144 -2.32 9.95 16.71
CA THR A 144 -3.54 9.81 17.52
C THR A 144 -3.23 9.23 18.90
N ARG A 145 -2.43 8.16 18.98
CA ARG A 145 -2.02 7.55 20.26
C ARG A 145 -1.18 8.49 21.11
N ALA A 146 -0.28 9.27 20.51
CA ALA A 146 0.54 10.25 21.22
C ALA A 146 -0.33 11.35 21.85
N GLN A 147 -1.35 11.81 21.13
CA GLN A 147 -2.32 12.79 21.64
C GLN A 147 -3.16 12.23 22.79
N ILE A 148 -3.67 11.01 22.65
CA ILE A 148 -4.40 10.29 23.71
C ILE A 148 -3.57 10.22 24.99
N LYS A 149 -2.29 9.81 24.87
CA LYS A 149 -1.36 9.71 26.01
C LYS A 149 -1.10 11.08 26.64
N TRP A 150 -0.96 12.14 25.85
CA TRP A 150 -0.82 13.49 26.35
C TRP A 150 -2.06 13.93 27.15
N MET A 151 -3.26 13.61 26.66
CA MET A 151 -4.52 13.93 27.33
C MET A 151 -4.62 13.25 28.70
N GLU A 152 -4.30 11.95 28.75
CA GLU A 152 -4.29 11.17 29.98
C GLU A 152 -3.37 11.80 31.04
N VAL A 153 -2.11 12.07 30.67
CA VAL A 153 -1.12 12.68 31.59
C VAL A 153 -1.57 14.07 32.03
N ASN A 154 -2.05 14.91 31.11
CA ASN A 154 -2.46 16.27 31.40
C ASN A 154 -3.69 16.32 32.32
N LEU A 155 -4.69 15.46 32.12
CA LEU A 155 -5.88 15.37 32.96
C LEU A 155 -5.57 14.80 34.34
N ASN A 156 -4.73 13.77 34.41
CA ASN A 156 -4.31 13.19 35.68
C ASN A 156 -3.54 14.21 36.53
N HIS A 157 -2.64 14.98 35.92
CA HIS A 157 -1.89 16.02 36.61
C HIS A 157 -2.74 17.26 36.94
N SER A 158 -3.52 17.76 35.98
CA SER A 158 -4.23 19.05 36.14
C SER A 158 -5.52 18.95 36.94
N VAL A 159 -6.24 17.83 36.88
CA VAL A 159 -7.54 17.68 37.56
C VAL A 159 -7.45 16.72 38.73
N ILE A 160 -6.95 15.49 38.55
CA ILE A 160 -6.97 14.47 39.62
C ILE A 160 -6.01 14.85 40.76
N SER A 161 -4.73 15.11 40.44
CA SER A 161 -3.73 15.49 41.43
C SER A 161 -4.10 16.78 42.17
N LEU A 162 -4.57 17.80 41.43
CA LEU A 162 -4.93 19.09 42.01
C LEU A 162 -6.25 19.07 42.78
N ALA A 163 -7.22 18.23 42.40
CA ALA A 163 -8.41 17.96 43.21
C ALA A 163 -8.05 17.27 44.53
N ASN A 164 -7.11 16.33 44.52
CA ASN A 164 -6.61 15.67 45.72
C ASN A 164 -5.88 16.64 46.66
N ASP A 165 -5.06 17.53 46.10
CA ASP A 165 -4.40 18.61 46.86
C ASP A 165 -5.40 19.64 47.40
N LEU A 166 -6.47 19.95 46.67
CA LEU A 166 -7.55 20.79 47.21
C LEU A 166 -8.25 20.09 48.38
N ARG A 167 -8.52 18.79 48.27
CA ARG A 167 -9.21 17.96 49.29
C ARG A 167 -8.45 17.90 50.62
N SER A 168 -7.12 17.85 50.59
CA SER A 168 -6.29 17.83 51.81
C SER A 168 -6.24 19.19 52.52
N ASN A 169 -6.51 20.29 51.81
CA ASN A 169 -6.34 21.67 52.29
C ASN A 169 -7.65 22.44 52.57
N ILE A 170 -8.83 21.80 52.51
CA ILE A 170 -10.14 22.46 52.69
C ILE A 170 -10.36 22.94 54.16
N PRO A 171 -10.94 24.14 54.39
CA PRO A 171 -11.27 24.66 55.72
C PRO A 171 -12.26 23.79 56.53
N ARG A 172 -12.22 23.92 57.86
CA ARG A 172 -12.81 23.01 58.86
C ARG A 172 -14.36 22.94 58.92
N SER A 173 -15.10 23.80 58.22
CA SER A 173 -16.58 23.79 58.32
C SER A 173 -17.17 22.53 57.66
N HIS A 174 -17.92 21.73 58.42
CA HIS A 174 -18.34 20.39 58.01
C HIS A 174 -19.30 20.37 56.81
N SER A 175 -20.34 21.21 56.79
CA SER A 175 -21.34 21.25 55.70
C SER A 175 -20.75 21.62 54.34
N LEU A 176 -19.85 22.61 54.35
CA LEU A 176 -19.25 23.17 53.13
C LEU A 176 -18.10 22.33 52.59
N ARG A 177 -17.38 21.63 53.47
CA ARG A 177 -16.40 20.61 53.09
C ARG A 177 -17.09 19.46 52.35
N THR A 178 -18.28 19.07 52.78
CA THR A 178 -19.08 18.03 52.10
C THR A 178 -19.53 18.50 50.72
N GLU A 179 -20.00 19.74 50.57
CA GLU A 179 -20.41 20.31 49.27
C GLU A 179 -19.23 20.40 48.27
N ILE A 180 -18.09 20.94 48.71
CA ILE A 180 -16.89 21.06 47.85
C ILE A 180 -16.37 19.68 47.43
N ASN A 181 -16.27 18.73 48.38
CA ASN A 181 -15.84 17.37 48.07
C ASN A 181 -16.81 16.69 47.09
N GLN A 182 -18.12 16.91 47.23
CA GLN A 182 -19.10 16.35 46.29
C GLN A 182 -18.90 16.87 44.86
N HIS A 183 -18.60 18.17 44.69
CA HIS A 183 -18.29 18.73 43.37
C HIS A 183 -16.93 18.28 42.81
N LEU A 184 -15.92 18.14 43.67
CA LEU A 184 -14.63 17.56 43.28
C LEU A 184 -14.80 16.09 42.85
N ASP A 185 -15.52 15.28 43.61
CA ASP A 185 -15.78 13.87 43.29
C ASP A 185 -16.60 13.72 41.99
N ARG A 186 -17.54 14.63 41.70
CA ARG A 186 -18.21 14.69 40.38
C ARG A 186 -17.21 15.00 39.27
N SER A 187 -16.38 16.02 39.46
CA SER A 187 -15.39 16.44 38.46
C SER A 187 -14.37 15.33 38.15
N VAL A 188 -13.84 14.68 39.20
CA VAL A 188 -12.91 13.55 39.06
C VAL A 188 -13.57 12.38 38.35
N ARG A 189 -14.82 12.02 38.69
CA ARG A 189 -15.54 10.94 37.98
C ARG A 189 -15.71 11.21 36.49
N HIS A 190 -16.11 12.42 36.11
CA HIS A 190 -16.22 12.80 34.70
C HIS A 190 -14.86 12.74 34.00
N VAL A 191 -13.79 13.21 34.63
CA VAL A 191 -12.44 13.13 34.06
C VAL A 191 -11.94 11.70 33.93
N THR A 192 -12.17 10.84 34.92
CA THR A 192 -11.84 9.42 34.84
C THR A 192 -12.60 8.74 33.70
N SER A 193 -13.87 9.09 33.49
CA SER A 193 -14.66 8.60 32.36
C SER A 193 -14.11 9.07 31.00
N ILE A 194 -13.67 10.33 30.90
CA ILE A 194 -12.98 10.84 29.69
C ILE A 194 -11.72 10.02 29.42
N ILE A 195 -10.87 9.83 30.44
CA ILE A 195 -9.63 9.06 30.31
C ILE A 195 -9.93 7.63 29.84
N SER A 196 -10.89 6.93 30.45
CA SER A 196 -11.23 5.56 30.04
C SER A 196 -11.73 5.49 28.59
N SER A 197 -12.58 6.43 28.17
CA SER A 197 -13.11 6.45 26.79
C SER A 197 -12.01 6.72 25.77
N VAL A 198 -11.11 7.66 26.07
CA VAL A 198 -10.03 8.04 25.15
C VAL A 198 -8.95 6.97 25.11
N LEU A 199 -8.70 6.25 26.21
CA LEU A 199 -7.83 5.08 26.22
C LEU A 199 -8.40 3.92 25.39
N ASP A 200 -9.71 3.65 25.46
CA ASP A 200 -10.36 2.65 24.61
C ASP A 200 -10.16 2.96 23.12
N ILE A 201 -10.36 4.22 22.72
CA ILE A 201 -10.05 4.68 21.36
C ILE A 201 -8.59 4.38 21.02
N GLY A 202 -7.66 4.67 21.94
CA GLY A 202 -6.23 4.41 21.75
C GLY A 202 -5.92 2.93 21.55
N PHE A 203 -6.60 2.04 22.28
CA PHE A 203 -6.47 0.59 22.10
C PHE A 203 -7.03 0.13 20.75
N LYS A 204 -8.21 0.59 20.35
CA LYS A 204 -8.82 0.30 19.04
C LYS A 204 -7.95 0.79 17.87
N VAL A 205 -7.42 2.01 17.98
CA VAL A 205 -6.50 2.59 16.98
C VAL A 205 -5.18 1.81 16.92
N LYS A 206 -4.65 1.33 18.05
CA LYS A 206 -3.43 0.51 18.07
C LYS A 206 -3.58 -0.79 17.26
N ARG A 207 -4.77 -1.37 17.20
CA ARG A 207 -5.02 -2.62 16.45
C ARG A 207 -4.98 -2.43 14.93
N ILE A 208 -4.97 -1.17 14.44
CA ILE A 208 -4.79 -0.80 13.03
C ILE A 208 -3.29 -0.80 12.63
N ASP A 209 -2.36 -0.75 13.59
CA ASP A 209 -0.91 -0.61 13.37
C ASP A 209 -0.24 -1.88 12.80
N SER A 210 -1.02 -2.88 12.36
CA SER A 210 -0.55 -4.16 11.81
C SER A 210 0.06 -4.07 10.40
N THR A 211 0.16 -2.87 9.82
CA THR A 211 0.72 -2.65 8.47
C THR A 211 2.25 -2.59 8.42
N ILE A 212 2.94 -2.53 9.56
CA ILE A 212 4.40 -2.34 9.63
C ILE A 212 5.19 -3.43 8.91
N GLU A 213 4.83 -4.70 9.15
CA GLU A 213 5.52 -5.83 8.51
C GLU A 213 5.29 -5.86 7.00
N LEU A 214 4.07 -5.57 6.58
CA LEU A 214 3.70 -5.49 5.16
C LEU A 214 4.47 -4.37 4.45
N VAL A 215 4.60 -3.19 5.06
CA VAL A 215 5.36 -2.05 4.51
C VAL A 215 6.85 -2.39 4.38
N HIS A 216 7.45 -3.00 5.40
CA HIS A 216 8.85 -3.41 5.34
C HIS A 216 9.10 -4.49 4.27
N TYR A 217 8.22 -5.47 4.18
CA TYR A 217 8.30 -6.52 3.17
C TYR A 217 8.13 -5.94 1.75
N ALA A 218 7.09 -5.12 1.54
CA ALA A 218 6.82 -4.45 0.27
C ALA A 218 7.98 -3.56 -0.17
N GLY A 219 8.57 -2.78 0.73
CA GLY A 219 9.73 -1.94 0.44
C GLY A 219 10.97 -2.75 0.04
N ARG A 220 11.27 -3.82 0.78
CA ARG A 220 12.41 -4.71 0.47
C ARG A 220 12.22 -5.43 -0.87
N TYR A 221 11.04 -6.04 -1.06
CA TYR A 221 10.67 -6.68 -2.31
C TYR A 221 10.76 -5.69 -3.49
N GLY A 222 10.17 -4.51 -3.33
CA GLY A 222 10.15 -3.46 -4.34
C GLY A 222 11.54 -3.01 -4.78
N PHE A 223 12.45 -2.83 -3.82
CA PHE A 223 13.85 -2.47 -4.08
C PHE A 223 14.59 -3.56 -4.85
N TYR A 224 14.58 -4.81 -4.37
CA TYR A 224 15.31 -5.90 -5.03
C TYR A 224 14.74 -6.25 -6.40
N ARG A 225 13.41 -6.26 -6.55
CA ARG A 225 12.74 -6.46 -7.84
C ARG A 225 13.16 -5.39 -8.84
N TRP A 226 13.07 -4.12 -8.46
CA TRP A 226 13.43 -3.00 -9.34
C TRP A 226 14.90 -3.06 -9.74
N LEU A 227 15.80 -3.28 -8.78
CA LEU A 227 17.23 -3.35 -9.03
C LEU A 227 17.58 -4.55 -9.94
N ALA A 228 17.00 -5.72 -9.69
CA ALA A 228 17.24 -6.91 -10.50
C ALA A 228 16.85 -6.68 -11.98
N MET A 229 15.72 -6.04 -12.24
CA MET A 229 15.30 -5.70 -13.60
C MET A 229 16.20 -4.67 -14.26
N VAL A 230 16.61 -3.62 -13.51
CA VAL A 230 17.56 -2.62 -14.02
C VAL A 230 18.87 -3.28 -14.42
N LEU A 231 19.41 -4.16 -13.57
CA LEU A 231 20.66 -4.88 -13.84
C LEU A 231 20.52 -5.82 -15.05
N LEU A 232 19.43 -6.59 -15.11
CA LEU A 232 19.16 -7.50 -16.22
C LEU A 232 19.06 -6.75 -17.56
N PHE A 233 18.27 -5.67 -17.63
CA PHE A 233 18.11 -4.88 -18.84
C PHE A 233 19.37 -4.12 -19.23
N SER A 234 20.12 -3.58 -18.25
CA SER A 234 21.41 -2.94 -18.52
C SER A 234 22.42 -3.95 -19.08
N TRP A 235 22.43 -5.17 -18.55
CA TRP A 235 23.26 -6.26 -19.07
C TRP A 235 22.86 -6.65 -20.50
N MET A 236 21.56 -6.71 -20.82
CA MET A 236 21.10 -6.93 -22.20
C MET A 236 21.61 -5.84 -23.16
N MET A 237 21.60 -4.58 -22.73
CA MET A 237 22.13 -3.46 -23.53
C MET A 237 23.62 -3.62 -23.83
N VAL A 238 24.42 -4.06 -22.85
CA VAL A 238 25.83 -4.38 -23.08
C VAL A 238 25.99 -5.49 -24.12
N LEU A 239 25.16 -6.55 -24.06
CA LEU A 239 25.19 -7.62 -25.05
C LEU A 239 24.83 -7.14 -26.46
N PHE A 240 23.91 -6.18 -26.62
CA PHE A 240 23.64 -5.57 -27.93
C PHE A 240 24.86 -4.81 -28.47
N VAL A 241 25.57 -4.06 -27.64
CA VAL A 241 26.79 -3.36 -28.05
C VAL A 241 27.86 -4.36 -28.49
N ILE A 242 28.04 -5.46 -27.73
CA ILE A 242 28.97 -6.55 -28.10
C ILE A 242 28.57 -7.16 -29.44
N LEU A 243 27.26 -7.42 -29.67
CA LEU A 243 26.75 -7.96 -30.92
C LEU A 243 27.05 -7.02 -32.11
N LEU A 244 26.76 -5.74 -31.98
CA LEU A 244 27.01 -4.74 -33.04
C LEU A 244 28.50 -4.66 -33.37
N PHE A 245 29.37 -4.67 -32.35
CA PHE A 245 30.81 -4.66 -32.55
C PHE A 245 31.33 -5.97 -33.15
N ALA A 246 30.79 -7.12 -32.73
CA ALA A 246 31.13 -8.43 -33.28
C ALA A 246 30.78 -8.53 -34.77
N VAL A 247 29.57 -8.10 -35.15
CA VAL A 247 29.09 -8.07 -36.54
C VAL A 247 29.88 -7.05 -37.37
N GLY A 248 30.13 -5.85 -36.83
CA GLY A 248 30.83 -4.77 -37.52
C GLY A 248 32.31 -5.07 -37.78
N LYS A 249 33.01 -5.65 -36.81
CA LYS A 249 34.42 -6.07 -36.96
C LYS A 249 34.58 -7.44 -37.63
N GLY A 250 33.50 -8.22 -37.74
CA GLY A 250 33.57 -9.63 -38.16
C GLY A 250 34.45 -10.48 -37.23
N SER A 251 34.55 -10.09 -35.96
CA SER A 251 35.42 -10.76 -35.00
C SER A 251 34.81 -12.09 -34.60
N LYS A 252 35.61 -13.16 -34.74
CA LYS A 252 35.25 -14.49 -34.23
C LYS A 252 35.06 -14.38 -32.73
N TYR A 253 36.10 -14.34 -31.91
CA TYR A 253 36.00 -14.45 -30.44
C TYR A 253 34.84 -13.68 -29.77
N LEU A 254 34.53 -12.46 -30.23
CA LEU A 254 33.40 -11.68 -29.73
C LEU A 254 32.02 -12.29 -30.02
N MET A 255 31.81 -12.90 -31.17
CA MET A 255 30.53 -13.54 -31.53
C MET A 255 30.28 -14.84 -30.71
N LEU A 256 31.34 -15.47 -30.18
CA LEU A 256 31.28 -16.71 -29.38
C LEU A 256 31.05 -16.34 -27.94
N ALA A 257 31.79 -15.32 -27.46
CA ALA A 257 31.51 -14.70 -26.18
C ALA A 257 30.05 -14.21 -26.11
N PHE A 258 29.56 -13.53 -27.15
CA PHE A 258 28.15 -13.14 -27.26
C PHE A 258 27.22 -14.36 -27.20
N GLY A 259 27.49 -15.43 -27.95
CA GLY A 259 26.68 -16.65 -27.93
C GLY A 259 26.56 -17.28 -26.53
N ILE A 260 27.66 -17.40 -25.79
CA ILE A 260 27.64 -17.98 -24.43
C ILE A 260 26.90 -17.06 -23.46
N LEU A 261 27.24 -15.76 -23.46
CA LEU A 261 26.63 -14.79 -22.53
C LEU A 261 25.14 -14.59 -22.82
N SER A 262 24.73 -14.66 -24.09
CA SER A 262 23.34 -14.51 -24.50
C SER A 262 22.46 -15.68 -24.06
N ILE A 263 22.97 -16.92 -24.02
CA ILE A 263 22.21 -18.07 -23.50
C ILE A 263 21.93 -17.89 -22.00
N VAL A 264 22.93 -17.53 -21.20
CA VAL A 264 22.76 -17.29 -19.76
C VAL A 264 21.75 -16.16 -19.53
N SER A 265 21.90 -15.07 -20.26
CA SER A 265 20.98 -13.94 -20.25
C SER A 265 19.55 -14.30 -20.62
N LEU A 266 19.36 -15.18 -21.60
CA LEU A 266 18.05 -15.62 -22.04
C LEU A 266 17.36 -16.48 -20.99
N ILE A 267 18.11 -17.36 -20.32
CA ILE A 267 17.61 -18.12 -19.15
C ILE A 267 17.15 -17.14 -18.05
N LEU A 268 17.97 -16.15 -17.69
CA LEU A 268 17.61 -15.14 -16.69
C LEU A 268 16.37 -14.33 -17.09
N CYS A 269 16.23 -13.98 -18.37
CA CYS A 269 15.09 -13.24 -18.90
C CYS A 269 13.78 -14.03 -18.77
N TRP A 270 13.78 -15.32 -19.11
CA TRP A 270 12.60 -16.17 -18.96
C TRP A 270 12.30 -16.54 -17.50
N LEU A 271 13.33 -16.71 -16.66
CA LEU A 271 13.16 -16.83 -15.21
C LEU A 271 12.46 -15.60 -14.62
N ALA A 272 12.89 -14.40 -15.04
CA ALA A 272 12.24 -13.16 -14.67
C ALA A 272 10.78 -13.11 -15.15
N ALA A 273 10.50 -13.51 -16.40
CA ALA A 273 9.13 -13.56 -16.93
C ALA A 273 8.22 -14.49 -16.12
N GLY A 274 8.70 -15.69 -15.77
CA GLY A 274 7.97 -16.66 -14.95
C GLY A 274 7.63 -16.10 -13.57
N LEU A 275 8.63 -15.56 -12.86
CA LEU A 275 8.42 -14.95 -11.55
C LEU A 275 7.43 -13.78 -11.61
N HIS A 276 7.56 -12.92 -12.61
CA HIS A 276 6.68 -11.77 -12.78
C HIS A 276 5.24 -12.16 -13.10
N LEU A 277 5.03 -13.19 -13.93
CA LEU A 277 3.70 -13.68 -14.24
C LEU A 277 2.98 -14.17 -12.98
N GLY A 278 3.66 -14.92 -12.10
CA GLY A 278 3.10 -15.35 -10.83
C GLY A 278 2.69 -14.17 -9.94
N VAL A 279 3.57 -13.17 -9.80
CA VAL A 279 3.28 -11.95 -9.02
C VAL A 279 2.08 -11.19 -9.60
N ILE A 280 1.98 -11.09 -10.92
CA ILE A 280 0.87 -10.39 -11.60
C ILE A 280 -0.47 -11.06 -11.33
N ILE A 281 -0.54 -12.39 -11.42
CA ILE A 281 -1.78 -13.14 -11.16
C ILE A 281 -2.17 -12.98 -9.69
N GLY A 282 -1.24 -13.21 -8.76
CA GLY A 282 -1.53 -13.02 -7.34
C GLY A 282 -1.94 -11.58 -7.00
N THR A 283 -1.32 -10.58 -7.64
CA THR A 283 -1.73 -9.19 -7.46
C THR A 283 -3.14 -8.95 -8.03
N ALA A 284 -3.46 -9.52 -9.19
CA ALA A 284 -4.80 -9.42 -9.76
C ALA A 284 -5.87 -10.01 -8.84
N ASP A 285 -5.62 -11.17 -8.24
CA ASP A 285 -6.53 -11.79 -7.27
C ASP A 285 -6.72 -10.92 -6.03
N PHE A 286 -5.65 -10.32 -5.50
CA PHE A 286 -5.73 -9.35 -4.41
C PHE A 286 -6.61 -8.16 -4.79
N CYS A 287 -6.43 -7.66 -6.01
CA CYS A 287 -7.17 -6.51 -6.52
C CYS A 287 -8.65 -6.78 -6.79
N ILE A 288 -9.12 -8.03 -6.83
CA ILE A 288 -10.56 -8.31 -6.93
C ILE A 288 -11.28 -8.01 -5.62
N ALA A 289 -10.68 -8.38 -4.49
CA ALA A 289 -11.29 -8.24 -3.18
C ALA A 289 -10.24 -7.93 -2.10
N PRO A 290 -9.61 -6.73 -2.14
CA PRO A 290 -8.53 -6.38 -1.21
C PRO A 290 -8.99 -6.37 0.25
N LEU A 291 -10.26 -5.99 0.49
CA LEU A 291 -10.87 -6.01 1.83
C LEU A 291 -10.99 -7.42 2.39
N ALA A 292 -11.28 -8.43 1.57
CA ALA A 292 -11.44 -9.81 2.05
C ALA A 292 -10.13 -10.36 2.64
N TYR A 293 -9.00 -9.98 2.05
CA TYR A 293 -7.67 -10.33 2.56
C TYR A 293 -7.35 -9.62 3.88
N LEU A 294 -7.66 -8.32 3.99
CA LEU A 294 -7.47 -7.56 5.23
C LEU A 294 -8.35 -8.08 6.37
N GLU A 295 -9.59 -8.48 6.07
CA GLU A 295 -10.48 -9.15 7.04
C GLU A 295 -10.00 -10.55 7.42
N GLN A 296 -9.31 -11.26 6.52
CA GLN A 296 -8.72 -12.57 6.82
C GLN A 296 -7.48 -12.47 7.73
N MET A 297 -6.65 -11.43 7.53
CA MET A 297 -5.47 -11.19 8.38
C MET A 297 -5.83 -10.75 9.81
N THR A 298 -7.10 -10.43 10.08
CA THR A 298 -7.56 -10.05 11.42
C THR A 298 -8.23 -11.21 12.14
N GLU A 299 -7.56 -11.72 13.17
CA GLU A 299 -8.08 -12.83 13.99
C GLU A 299 -9.30 -12.40 14.83
N GLU A 300 -9.28 -11.19 15.39
CA GLU A 300 -10.33 -10.69 16.27
C GLU A 300 -11.56 -10.17 15.49
N LYS A 301 -12.77 -10.54 15.94
CA LYS A 301 -14.01 -10.04 15.34
C LYS A 301 -14.15 -8.51 15.47
N SER A 302 -13.70 -7.94 16.59
CA SER A 302 -13.80 -6.50 16.83
C SER A 302 -12.90 -5.68 15.90
N ASP A 303 -11.76 -6.25 15.46
CA ASP A 303 -10.84 -5.60 14.52
C ASP A 303 -11.36 -5.59 13.09
N ARG A 304 -12.09 -6.64 12.69
CA ARG A 304 -12.75 -6.70 11.39
C ARG A 304 -13.76 -5.56 11.20
N GLU A 305 -14.50 -5.21 12.25
CA GLU A 305 -15.46 -4.10 12.21
C GLU A 305 -14.73 -2.74 12.08
N ILE A 306 -13.59 -2.58 12.73
CA ILE A 306 -12.75 -1.37 12.62
C ILE A 306 -12.17 -1.22 11.22
N ILE A 307 -11.60 -2.29 10.66
CA ILE A 307 -11.07 -2.27 9.28
C ILE A 307 -12.19 -1.95 8.30
N LYS A 308 -13.33 -2.64 8.40
CA LYS A 308 -14.48 -2.42 7.51
C LYS A 308 -15.01 -0.99 7.56
N TYR A 309 -15.00 -0.35 8.73
CA TYR A 309 -15.36 1.06 8.88
C TYR A 309 -14.45 1.98 8.06
N TYR A 310 -13.14 1.82 8.16
CA TYR A 310 -12.19 2.63 7.39
C TYR A 310 -12.17 2.29 5.90
N MET A 311 -12.31 1.01 5.52
CA MET A 311 -12.18 0.60 4.12
C MET A 311 -13.43 0.86 3.28
N LYS A 312 -14.63 0.89 3.87
CA LYS A 312 -15.86 1.29 3.16
C LYS A 312 -16.20 2.77 3.32
N CYS A 313 -15.95 3.33 4.51
CA CYS A 313 -16.28 4.71 4.87
C CYS A 313 -17.70 5.12 4.44
N ASP A 314 -18.67 4.27 4.77
CA ASP A 314 -20.07 4.50 4.46
C ASP A 314 -20.86 4.76 5.74
N HIS A 315 -21.17 6.04 5.98
CA HIS A 315 -21.90 6.48 7.16
C HIS A 315 -23.37 6.02 7.23
N GLN A 316 -23.94 5.49 6.13
CA GLN A 316 -25.31 5.00 6.10
C GLN A 316 -25.40 3.51 6.46
N PHE A 317 -24.37 2.74 6.12
CA PHE A 317 -24.37 1.28 6.22
C PHE A 317 -23.32 0.68 7.17
N VAL A 318 -22.35 1.47 7.63
CA VAL A 318 -21.34 1.02 8.59
C VAL A 318 -21.32 1.93 9.82
N ASP A 319 -21.59 1.34 10.98
CA ASP A 319 -21.54 2.04 12.25
C ASP A 319 -20.09 2.37 12.62
N ASN A 320 -19.88 3.55 13.21
CA ASN A 320 -18.55 3.96 13.66
C ASN A 320 -18.19 3.15 14.93
N PRO A 321 -17.09 2.38 14.93
CA PRO A 321 -16.70 1.51 16.05
C PRO A 321 -16.18 2.29 17.28
N PHE A 322 -15.90 3.58 17.10
CA PHE A 322 -15.59 4.55 18.16
C PHE A 322 -16.87 5.21 18.69
N LYS A 323 -18.04 4.93 18.08
CA LYS A 323 -19.36 5.43 18.52
C LYS A 323 -19.97 4.68 19.71
N ASN A 324 -19.47 3.50 20.10
CA ASN A 324 -20.03 2.71 21.21
C ASN A 324 -18.95 1.91 21.97
N VAL A 325 -18.72 2.24 23.24
CA VAL A 325 -18.20 1.31 24.25
C VAL A 325 -19.25 1.24 25.33
N GLY A 326 -20.25 0.40 25.09
CA GLY A 326 -21.43 0.24 25.92
C GLY A 326 -22.57 -0.25 25.04
N TYR A 327 -23.13 -1.41 25.39
CA TYR A 327 -24.25 -2.13 24.75
C TYR A 327 -23.90 -3.17 23.69
N GLU A 328 -22.88 -4.01 23.92
CA GLU A 328 -22.92 -5.40 23.46
C GLU A 328 -23.85 -6.23 24.36
N THR A 329 -25.17 -6.06 24.22
CA THR A 329 -26.18 -7.06 24.60
C THR A 329 -27.53 -6.49 24.18
N PHE A 330 -28.07 -6.87 23.02
CA PHE A 330 -29.53 -7.04 22.75
C PHE A 330 -29.85 -7.27 21.24
N PRO A 331 -29.39 -8.33 20.55
CA PRO A 331 -29.78 -8.51 19.14
C PRO A 331 -31.02 -9.39 18.91
N ARG A 332 -31.73 -9.91 19.93
CA ARG A 332 -32.91 -10.79 19.69
C ARG A 332 -34.29 -10.22 20.06
N PHE A 333 -34.38 -9.32 21.04
CA PHE A 333 -35.66 -8.68 21.39
C PHE A 333 -36.02 -7.46 20.52
N ALA A 334 -35.01 -6.76 19.97
CA ALA A 334 -35.22 -5.56 19.15
C ALA A 334 -35.79 -5.85 17.74
N TYR A 335 -35.57 -7.04 17.19
CA TYR A 335 -36.07 -7.41 15.87
C TYR A 335 -37.61 -7.47 15.82
N ILE A 336 -38.26 -7.84 16.93
CA ILE A 336 -39.72 -7.95 17.02
C ILE A 336 -40.38 -6.58 17.21
N LEU A 337 -39.72 -5.65 17.92
CA LEU A 337 -40.21 -4.27 18.08
C LEU A 337 -39.93 -3.38 16.85
N SER A 338 -39.12 -3.85 15.90
CA SER A 338 -38.72 -3.11 14.68
C SER A 338 -39.86 -2.79 13.70
N LYS A 339 -41.08 -3.30 13.93
CA LYS A 339 -42.26 -2.99 13.12
C LYS A 339 -43.14 -1.85 13.65
N ILE A 340 -42.85 -1.32 14.83
CA ILE A 340 -43.62 -0.19 15.38
C ILE A 340 -42.83 1.10 15.08
N PHE A 341 -43.55 2.18 14.75
CA PHE A 341 -43.13 3.55 14.35
C PHE A 341 -42.00 4.22 15.16
N ILE A 342 -41.48 3.53 16.16
CA ILE A 342 -40.44 3.91 17.09
C ILE A 342 -39.04 3.83 16.45
N TYR A 343 -38.84 3.12 15.33
CA TYR A 343 -37.51 2.99 14.70
C TYR A 343 -36.88 4.34 14.33
N THR A 344 -37.65 5.25 13.72
CA THR A 344 -37.13 6.58 13.33
C THR A 344 -36.87 7.47 14.55
N PHE A 345 -37.71 7.36 15.58
CA PHE A 345 -37.60 8.16 16.81
C PHE A 345 -36.47 7.66 17.73
N ILE A 346 -36.34 6.35 17.92
CA ILE A 346 -35.22 5.72 18.65
C ILE A 346 -33.91 5.88 17.88
N ARG A 347 -33.90 5.80 16.54
CA ARG A 347 -32.69 6.08 15.75
C ARG A 347 -32.27 7.55 15.85
N HIS A 348 -33.21 8.50 15.92
CA HIS A 348 -32.87 9.91 16.21
C HIS A 348 -32.41 10.13 17.66
N LEU A 349 -32.96 9.39 18.64
CA LEU A 349 -32.54 9.46 20.04
C LEU A 349 -31.21 8.73 20.33
N LEU A 350 -30.85 7.69 19.55
CA LEU A 350 -29.64 6.88 19.73
C LEU A 350 -28.50 7.24 18.76
N ALA A 351 -28.71 8.09 17.76
CA ALA A 351 -27.68 8.46 16.76
C ALA A 351 -26.57 9.40 17.29
N SER A 352 -26.49 9.68 18.58
CA SER A 352 -25.61 10.73 19.11
C SER A 352 -25.05 10.37 20.48
N GLN A 353 -24.17 9.35 20.64
CA GLN A 353 -23.68 9.10 22.03
C GLN A 353 -22.41 8.27 22.31
N THR A 354 -21.24 8.59 21.74
CA THR A 354 -19.98 8.44 22.54
C THR A 354 -19.10 9.67 22.52
N ILE A 355 -18.89 10.26 21.36
CA ILE A 355 -18.22 11.57 21.25
C ILE A 355 -19.06 12.64 21.98
N PRO A 356 -20.41 12.70 21.82
CA PRO A 356 -21.26 13.58 22.62
C PRO A 356 -21.13 13.30 24.13
N SER A 357 -21.11 12.03 24.57
CA SER A 357 -20.99 11.71 26.00
C SER A 357 -19.65 12.13 26.61
N THR A 358 -18.56 12.10 25.83
CA THR A 358 -17.23 12.53 26.30
C THR A 358 -17.14 14.06 26.37
N TYR A 359 -17.75 14.76 25.42
CA TYR A 359 -17.93 16.22 25.49
C TYR A 359 -18.86 16.64 26.63
N ASP A 360 -19.94 15.90 26.88
CA ASP A 360 -20.86 16.12 27.98
C ASP A 360 -20.15 15.91 29.32
N ASN A 361 -19.35 14.86 29.46
CA ASN A 361 -18.48 14.65 30.63
C ASN A 361 -17.49 15.81 30.81
N ALA A 362 -16.85 16.30 29.73
CA ALA A 362 -15.95 17.45 29.81
C ALA A 362 -16.69 18.73 30.24
N ARG A 363 -17.92 18.92 29.75
CA ARG A 363 -18.79 20.05 30.10
C ARG A 363 -19.24 19.97 31.56
N GLU A 364 -19.70 18.82 32.03
CA GLU A 364 -20.15 18.60 33.41
C GLU A 364 -18.98 18.68 34.42
N ALA A 365 -17.79 18.24 34.03
CA ALA A 365 -16.56 18.46 34.80
C ALA A 365 -16.28 19.96 34.96
N ASN A 366 -16.33 20.74 33.87
CA ASN A 366 -16.12 22.19 33.92
C ASN A 366 -17.16 22.91 34.79
N ILE A 367 -18.44 22.54 34.69
CA ILE A 367 -19.51 23.08 35.53
C ILE A 367 -19.26 22.76 37.01
N SER A 368 -18.88 21.53 37.31
CA SER A 368 -18.58 21.10 38.68
C SER A 368 -17.37 21.85 39.26
N LEU A 369 -16.32 22.05 38.47
CA LEU A 369 -15.14 22.83 38.85
C LEU A 369 -15.45 24.32 39.07
N ALA A 370 -16.33 24.91 38.25
CA ALA A 370 -16.79 26.29 38.44
C ALA A 370 -17.55 26.46 39.76
N LYS A 371 -18.37 25.47 40.15
CA LYS A 371 -19.04 25.46 41.46
C LYS A 371 -18.02 25.38 42.61
N VAL A 372 -17.00 24.53 42.50
CA VAL A 372 -15.90 24.49 43.50
C VAL A 372 -15.19 25.85 43.60
N HIS A 373 -14.88 26.47 42.47
CA HIS A 373 -14.20 27.77 42.44
C HIS A 373 -15.02 28.85 43.16
N MET A 374 -16.31 28.95 42.86
CA MET A 374 -17.21 29.91 43.51
C MET A 374 -17.37 29.63 45.00
N SER A 375 -17.50 28.38 45.41
CA SER A 375 -17.63 28.01 46.83
C SER A 375 -16.35 28.32 47.60
N LEU A 376 -15.16 28.05 47.05
CA LEU A 376 -13.89 28.39 47.70
C LEU A 376 -13.69 29.90 47.86
N LEU A 377 -14.01 30.72 46.84
CA LEU A 377 -13.83 32.18 46.92
C LEU A 377 -14.72 32.86 47.96
N LYS A 378 -15.88 32.28 48.28
CA LYS A 378 -16.78 32.77 49.34
C LYS A 378 -16.22 32.56 50.75
N ILE A 379 -15.36 31.57 50.95
CA ILE A 379 -14.91 31.11 52.27
C ILE A 379 -13.58 31.73 52.66
N LEU A 380 -12.67 31.88 51.69
CA LEU A 380 -11.31 32.30 51.98
C LEU A 380 -11.32 33.72 52.56
N PRO A 381 -10.80 33.93 53.79
CA PRO A 381 -10.87 35.22 54.46
C PRO A 381 -9.83 36.22 53.92
N ASN A 382 -8.69 35.72 53.41
CA ASN A 382 -7.55 36.54 53.00
C ASN A 382 -7.42 36.64 51.47
N SER A 383 -6.99 37.80 50.96
CA SER A 383 -6.69 38.04 49.54
C SER A 383 -5.59 37.10 49.00
N LYS A 384 -4.56 36.80 49.82
CA LYS A 384 -3.46 35.90 49.42
C LYS A 384 -3.93 34.46 49.17
N GLU A 385 -4.80 33.91 50.02
CA GLU A 385 -5.33 32.55 49.84
C GLU A 385 -6.27 32.46 48.64
N LYS A 386 -7.09 33.50 48.42
CA LYS A 386 -7.93 33.62 47.22
C LYS A 386 -7.08 33.63 45.95
N GLU A 387 -5.92 34.26 45.98
CA GLU A 387 -4.97 34.30 44.86
C GLU A 387 -4.37 32.93 44.56
N VAL A 388 -3.94 32.19 45.60
CA VAL A 388 -3.43 30.81 45.46
C VAL A 388 -4.49 29.87 44.87
N VAL A 389 -5.73 29.93 45.36
CA VAL A 389 -6.83 29.11 44.84
C VAL A 389 -7.20 29.51 43.41
N ARG A 390 -7.15 30.81 43.08
CA ARG A 390 -7.37 31.30 41.71
C ARG A 390 -6.29 30.77 40.76
N ASP A 391 -5.02 30.73 41.18
CA ASP A 391 -3.94 30.18 40.35
C ASP A 391 -4.11 28.66 40.13
N LYS A 392 -4.44 27.91 41.18
CA LYS A 392 -4.73 26.47 41.08
C LYS A 392 -5.92 26.21 40.16
N MET A 393 -7.04 26.91 40.35
CA MET A 393 -8.22 26.77 39.50
C MET A 393 -7.96 27.18 38.05
N LYS A 394 -7.15 28.23 37.82
CA LYS A 394 -6.72 28.62 36.48
C LYS A 394 -5.94 27.51 35.78
N LYS A 395 -5.06 26.78 36.50
CA LYS A 395 -4.36 25.60 35.98
C LYS A 395 -5.34 24.47 35.63
N ILE A 396 -6.32 24.19 36.49
CA ILE A 396 -7.38 23.20 36.23
C ILE A 396 -8.15 23.54 34.95
N PHE A 397 -8.68 24.77 34.85
CA PHE A 397 -9.46 25.20 33.69
C PHE A 397 -8.63 25.19 32.41
N LYS A 398 -7.36 25.58 32.47
CA LYS A 398 -6.44 25.48 31.33
C LYS A 398 -6.18 24.03 30.90
N GLY A 399 -6.10 23.11 31.86
CA GLY A 399 -6.01 21.67 31.60
C GLY A 399 -7.25 21.16 30.87
N MET A 400 -8.44 21.53 31.34
CA MET A 400 -9.71 21.14 30.73
C MET A 400 -9.95 21.77 29.35
N ASP A 401 -9.58 23.02 29.15
CA ASP A 401 -9.68 23.70 27.85
C ASP A 401 -8.79 23.00 26.79
N SER A 402 -7.56 22.67 27.18
CA SER A 402 -6.66 21.87 26.33
C SER A 402 -7.25 20.51 25.97
N THR A 403 -7.93 19.86 26.93
CA THR A 403 -8.61 18.57 26.71
C THR A 403 -9.73 18.69 25.68
N PHE A 404 -10.53 19.75 25.74
CA PHE A 404 -11.63 19.97 24.79
C PHE A 404 -11.12 20.11 23.35
N GLN A 405 -10.06 20.91 23.15
CA GLN A 405 -9.43 21.09 21.84
C GLN A 405 -8.87 19.78 21.30
N LEU A 406 -8.25 18.98 22.17
CA LEU A 406 -7.65 17.72 21.78
C LEU A 406 -8.69 16.62 21.49
N LEU A 407 -9.84 16.63 22.17
CA LEU A 407 -10.98 15.76 21.83
C LEU A 407 -11.51 16.06 20.42
N MET A 408 -11.59 17.33 20.02
CA MET A 408 -11.98 17.70 18.65
C MET A 408 -11.00 17.16 17.63
N HIS A 409 -9.71 17.21 17.96
CA HIS A 409 -8.68 16.72 17.07
C HIS A 409 -8.66 15.19 16.96
N ILE A 410 -8.77 14.47 18.08
CA ILE A 410 -8.90 13.00 18.10
C ILE A 410 -10.12 12.56 17.30
N ASN A 411 -11.26 13.24 17.46
CA ASN A 411 -12.46 12.96 16.69
C ASN A 411 -12.23 13.04 15.18
N ALA A 412 -11.53 14.08 14.72
CA ALA A 412 -11.17 14.24 13.31
C ALA A 412 -10.17 13.17 12.81
N LEU A 413 -9.29 12.67 13.69
CA LEU A 413 -8.30 11.65 13.34
C LEU A 413 -8.90 10.24 13.26
N VAL A 414 -9.95 9.95 14.04
CA VAL A 414 -10.63 8.64 13.99
C VAL A 414 -11.76 8.58 12.96
N GLU A 415 -12.09 9.70 12.31
CA GLU A 415 -13.05 9.75 11.21
C GLU A 415 -12.56 8.90 10.02
N CYS A 416 -13.47 8.19 9.35
CA CYS A 416 -13.06 7.23 8.32
C CYS A 416 -12.41 7.89 7.10
N THR A 417 -12.76 9.14 6.78
CA THR A 417 -12.45 9.79 5.51
C THR A 417 -10.96 9.84 5.18
N ASN A 418 -10.11 10.19 6.14
CA ASN A 418 -8.67 10.35 5.90
C ASN A 418 -8.00 8.98 5.68
N LEU A 419 -8.27 8.02 6.56
CA LEU A 419 -7.72 6.67 6.45
C LEU A 419 -8.28 5.91 5.25
N HIS A 420 -9.54 6.14 4.90
CA HIS A 420 -10.16 5.62 3.69
C HIS A 420 -9.47 6.13 2.43
N LYS A 421 -9.13 7.43 2.41
CA LYS A 421 -8.35 8.01 1.30
C LYS A 421 -6.98 7.36 1.20
N ASP A 422 -6.25 7.24 2.31
CA ASP A 422 -4.94 6.56 2.30
C ASP A 422 -5.07 5.09 1.85
N TYR A 423 -6.12 4.39 2.28
CA TYR A 423 -6.42 3.04 1.80
C TYR A 423 -6.66 3.00 0.28
N LEU A 424 -7.53 3.87 -0.24
CA LEU A 424 -7.81 3.95 -1.68
C LEU A 424 -6.56 4.30 -2.48
N ASP A 425 -5.76 5.26 -2.01
CA ASP A 425 -4.50 5.66 -2.65
C ASP A 425 -3.52 4.48 -2.68
N GLY A 426 -3.45 3.72 -1.58
CA GLY A 426 -2.59 2.54 -1.50
C GLY A 426 -3.03 1.39 -2.40
N VAL A 427 -4.31 1.00 -2.33
CA VAL A 427 -4.86 -0.05 -3.21
C VAL A 427 -4.78 0.38 -4.66
N SER A 428 -5.05 1.64 -4.98
CA SER A 428 -4.91 2.16 -6.34
C SER A 428 -3.46 2.07 -6.82
N GLY A 429 -2.46 2.37 -5.97
CA GLY A 429 -1.05 2.23 -6.34
C GLY A 429 -0.65 0.82 -6.79
N ILE A 430 -1.16 -0.22 -6.12
CA ILE A 430 -0.89 -1.63 -6.48
C ILE A 430 -1.81 -2.12 -7.62
N CYS A 431 -3.08 -1.72 -7.60
CA CYS A 431 -4.14 -2.33 -8.44
C CYS A 431 -4.57 -1.50 -9.65
N PHE A 432 -4.17 -0.24 -9.75
CA PHE A 432 -4.58 0.70 -10.79
C PHE A 432 -3.47 1.72 -11.08
N ASN A 433 -2.66 1.45 -12.11
CA ASN A 433 -1.76 2.42 -12.73
C ASN A 433 -0.76 3.13 -11.80
N GLY A 434 0.51 3.12 -12.21
CA GLY A 434 1.50 4.09 -11.78
C GLY A 434 1.17 5.56 -12.11
N LEU A 435 -0.05 5.92 -12.55
CA LEU A 435 -0.54 7.30 -12.68
C LEU A 435 -2.05 7.29 -12.98
N GLN A 436 -2.87 7.64 -11.97
CA GLN A 436 -4.17 8.25 -12.20
C GLN A 436 -3.91 9.68 -12.70
N PHE A 437 -3.56 9.82 -13.99
CA PHE A 437 -3.68 11.14 -14.62
C PHE A 437 -5.14 11.54 -14.52
N ASP A 438 -5.35 12.57 -13.72
CA ASP A 438 -6.55 13.36 -13.48
C ASP A 438 -7.65 13.12 -14.53
N ASN A 439 -8.80 12.62 -14.08
CA ASN A 439 -10.02 12.45 -14.88
C ASN A 439 -10.49 13.77 -15.56
N LYS A 440 -9.87 14.91 -15.27
CA LYS A 440 -10.09 16.17 -16.02
C LYS A 440 -9.61 16.15 -17.47
N ILE A 441 -8.65 15.31 -17.87
CA ILE A 441 -8.15 15.31 -19.27
C ILE A 441 -8.94 14.31 -20.15
N ASN A 442 -9.41 13.20 -19.59
CA ASN A 442 -10.15 12.18 -20.35
C ASN A 442 -11.47 12.68 -20.93
N ASN A 443 -12.13 13.66 -20.29
CA ASN A 443 -13.35 14.26 -20.83
C ASN A 443 -13.13 15.14 -22.07
N ARG A 444 -11.88 15.46 -22.45
CA ARG A 444 -11.61 16.29 -23.64
C ARG A 444 -11.09 15.54 -24.86
N LEU A 445 -10.63 14.31 -24.72
CA LEU A 445 -9.94 13.61 -25.81
C LEU A 445 -10.62 12.33 -26.28
N ASN A 446 -11.58 11.74 -25.55
CA ASN A 446 -12.31 10.54 -25.99
C ASN A 446 -11.38 9.41 -26.51
N VAL A 447 -10.15 9.34 -25.98
CA VAL A 447 -9.15 8.37 -26.38
C VAL A 447 -9.10 7.25 -25.32
N ASN A 448 -9.74 6.12 -25.64
CA ASN A 448 -9.64 4.88 -24.89
C ASN A 448 -8.33 4.14 -25.22
N TYR A 449 -7.18 4.62 -24.74
CA TYR A 449 -5.97 3.78 -24.67
C TYR A 449 -5.97 2.99 -23.34
N GLY A 450 -6.87 2.01 -23.26
CA GLY A 450 -7.17 1.24 -22.04
C GLY A 450 -6.43 -0.09 -21.86
N ILE A 451 -5.33 -0.35 -22.58
CA ILE A 451 -4.74 -1.71 -22.64
C ILE A 451 -3.36 -1.83 -21.95
N PHE A 452 -2.63 -0.73 -21.72
CA PHE A 452 -1.22 -0.79 -21.27
C PHE A 452 -0.87 0.16 -20.12
N ARG A 453 -1.79 0.37 -19.19
CA ARG A 453 -1.60 1.35 -18.12
C ARG A 453 -1.10 0.72 -16.79
N ASP A 454 -1.10 -0.61 -16.72
CA ASP A 454 -0.57 -1.40 -15.60
C ASP A 454 0.92 -1.72 -15.78
N GLY A 455 1.77 -1.06 -14.99
CA GLY A 455 3.23 -1.18 -15.09
C GLY A 455 3.75 -2.63 -15.05
N MET A 456 3.11 -3.50 -14.24
CA MET A 456 3.54 -4.90 -14.11
C MET A 456 3.28 -5.70 -15.39
N VAL A 457 2.09 -5.56 -15.99
CA VAL A 457 1.76 -6.29 -17.23
C VAL A 457 2.58 -5.74 -18.39
N PHE A 458 2.76 -4.43 -18.47
CA PHE A 458 3.64 -3.82 -19.47
C PHE A 458 5.08 -4.33 -19.34
N LEU A 459 5.59 -4.45 -18.11
CA LEU A 459 6.89 -5.04 -17.82
C LEU A 459 6.96 -6.51 -18.27
N LEU A 460 5.97 -7.34 -17.93
CA LEU A 460 5.95 -8.76 -18.33
C LEU A 460 5.96 -8.93 -19.86
N VAL A 461 5.11 -8.17 -20.57
CA VAL A 461 5.07 -8.20 -22.04
C VAL A 461 6.41 -7.77 -22.61
N SER A 462 7.04 -6.74 -22.05
CA SER A 462 8.36 -6.27 -22.48
C SER A 462 9.46 -7.30 -22.24
N ILE A 463 9.45 -8.00 -21.10
CA ILE A 463 10.38 -9.12 -20.82
C ILE A 463 10.16 -10.25 -21.83
N GLY A 464 8.91 -10.66 -22.07
CA GLY A 464 8.58 -11.71 -23.03
C GLY A 464 9.02 -11.38 -24.46
N LEU A 465 8.72 -10.16 -24.94
CA LEU A 465 9.16 -9.69 -26.25
C LEU A 465 10.68 -9.61 -26.35
N THR A 466 11.36 -9.14 -25.30
CA THR A 466 12.82 -9.15 -25.21
C THR A 466 13.34 -10.58 -25.39
N GLY A 467 12.82 -11.54 -24.62
CA GLY A 467 13.21 -12.94 -24.71
C GLY A 467 12.98 -13.54 -26.10
N ILE A 468 11.83 -13.27 -26.73
CA ILE A 468 11.50 -13.77 -28.09
C ILE A 468 12.46 -13.19 -29.14
N PHE A 469 12.60 -11.87 -29.21
CA PHE A 469 13.47 -11.24 -30.21
C PHE A 469 14.93 -11.63 -29.99
N PHE A 470 15.38 -11.71 -28.74
CA PHE A 470 16.73 -12.11 -28.39
C PHE A 470 17.01 -13.58 -28.74
N THR A 471 16.04 -14.48 -28.55
CA THR A 471 16.13 -15.87 -29.04
C THR A 471 16.35 -15.92 -30.55
N GLY A 472 15.61 -15.09 -31.30
CA GLY A 472 15.79 -14.96 -32.75
C GLY A 472 17.21 -14.50 -33.13
N VAL A 473 17.76 -13.51 -32.40
CA VAL A 473 19.15 -13.05 -32.58
C VAL A 473 20.14 -14.19 -32.33
N VAL A 474 19.98 -14.96 -31.26
CA VAL A 474 20.85 -16.11 -30.92
C VAL A 474 20.80 -17.18 -32.01
N LEU A 475 19.61 -17.54 -32.48
CA LEU A 475 19.43 -18.51 -33.57
C LEU A 475 20.14 -18.06 -34.86
N LEU A 476 19.93 -16.83 -35.30
CA LEU A 476 20.54 -16.31 -36.53
C LEU A 476 22.07 -16.15 -36.42
N THR A 477 22.57 -15.76 -35.24
CA THR A 477 24.02 -15.58 -35.03
C THR A 477 24.75 -16.92 -34.90
N SER A 478 24.13 -17.95 -34.32
CA SER A 478 24.73 -19.28 -34.14
C SER A 478 25.12 -19.97 -35.46
N GLY A 479 24.28 -19.89 -36.50
CA GLY A 479 24.61 -20.42 -37.84
C GLY A 479 25.61 -19.56 -38.60
N SER A 480 25.68 -18.27 -38.29
CA SER A 480 26.50 -17.30 -39.01
C SER A 480 27.97 -17.29 -38.60
N TRP A 481 28.33 -17.84 -37.43
CA TRP A 481 29.72 -17.85 -36.93
C TRP A 481 30.74 -18.36 -37.96
N ARG A 482 30.41 -19.46 -38.65
CA ARG A 482 31.30 -20.05 -39.68
C ARG A 482 31.38 -19.14 -40.91
N SER A 483 30.28 -18.50 -41.24
CA SER A 483 30.07 -17.75 -42.46
C SER A 483 30.78 -16.38 -42.52
N PHE A 484 30.82 -15.65 -41.41
CA PHE A 484 31.49 -14.34 -41.31
C PHE A 484 33.02 -14.41 -41.52
N THR A 485 33.61 -15.61 -41.56
CA THR A 485 35.06 -15.83 -41.57
C THR A 485 35.67 -16.02 -42.95
N SER A 486 34.86 -16.31 -43.97
CA SER A 486 35.35 -16.59 -45.33
C SER A 486 35.79 -15.34 -46.09
N GLY A 487 35.34 -14.15 -45.70
CA GLY A 487 35.66 -12.89 -46.39
C GLY A 487 37.04 -12.29 -46.07
N PHE A 488 37.58 -12.51 -44.86
CA PHE A 488 38.86 -11.90 -44.45
C PHE A 488 40.07 -12.72 -44.93
N GLY A 489 39.95 -14.06 -44.93
CA GLY A 489 40.97 -14.95 -45.47
C GLY A 489 41.17 -14.77 -46.96
N GLU A 490 40.10 -14.57 -47.74
CA GLU A 490 40.20 -14.30 -49.18
C GLU A 490 40.85 -12.94 -49.47
N LYS A 491 40.59 -11.87 -48.70
CA LYS A 491 41.27 -10.58 -48.91
C LYS A 491 42.79 -10.68 -48.71
N PHE A 492 43.23 -11.44 -47.71
CA PHE A 492 44.65 -11.71 -47.48
C PHE A 492 45.25 -12.61 -48.57
N LYS A 493 44.50 -13.64 -49.02
CA LYS A 493 44.94 -14.53 -50.11
C LYS A 493 45.01 -13.83 -51.46
N LYS A 494 44.08 -12.90 -51.73
CA LYS A 494 44.06 -12.07 -52.94
C LYS A 494 45.20 -11.05 -52.93
N SER A 495 45.45 -10.40 -51.79
CA SER A 495 46.62 -9.52 -51.61
C SER A 495 47.96 -10.25 -51.75
N PHE A 496 48.04 -11.55 -51.45
CA PHE A 496 49.25 -12.36 -51.64
C PHE A 496 49.39 -12.89 -53.07
N ASN A 497 48.29 -13.15 -53.78
CA ASN A 497 48.31 -13.58 -55.18
C ASN A 497 48.51 -12.43 -56.16
N ASP A 498 48.15 -11.19 -55.80
CA ASP A 498 48.43 -10.00 -56.62
C ASP A 498 49.90 -9.52 -56.48
N GLN A 499 50.71 -10.17 -55.63
CA GLN A 499 52.15 -9.93 -55.44
C GLN A 499 53.05 -11.05 -56.04
N LYS A 500 52.47 -12.01 -56.75
CA LYS A 500 53.19 -13.02 -57.55
C LYS A 500 52.90 -12.81 -59.02
#